data_AF-A0A4R0NE92-F1
#
_entry.id   AF-A0A4R0NE92-F1
#
_cell.length_a   1.000
_cell.length_b   1.000
_cell.length_c   1.000
_cell.angle_alpha   90.00
_cell.angle_beta   90.00
_cell.angle_gamma   90.00
#
_symmetry.space_group_name_H-M   'P 1'
#
loop_
_entity.id
_entity.type
_entity.pdbx_description
1 polymer ?
#
loop_
_entity_poly.entity_id
_entity_poly.type
_entity_poly.pdbx_seq_one_letter_code
_entity_poly.pdbx_strand_id
1 'polypeptide(L)'
;MEKEKPAFRLKYNGVVVIQSLPDNEPQTGKQLYDDTIARWCDKYEHGKYFYNPSSKKELLDVLNEVCNNVLKDDLMPILHFELHGFKKGLELKNKEQILWHEFMDHCRLINIRTNNQLIITLASCWGSEIWRMIDITKPSPYWGYIGPKEEISSGDLMEDFSDFYDSLLTEQNLDNALKKLAFNDRRHKYIYLHAKGIFEHHIEKNYKGTTINKNETFKRLAKQAKEHYPNLNRAERRNRVKTNVNTFNRTSFIYKMKKAFLMT
;
A
#
# COMPACT_ATOMS: atom_id res chain seq x y z
N MET A 1 5.88 -29.80 -19.33
CA MET A 1 5.98 -28.34 -19.62
C MET A 1 5.08 -27.61 -18.65
N GLU A 2 5.62 -27.21 -17.50
CA GLU A 2 5.00 -26.18 -16.67
C GLU A 2 4.98 -24.91 -17.51
N LYS A 3 3.79 -24.42 -17.89
CA LYS A 3 3.66 -23.09 -18.48
C LYS A 3 4.15 -22.11 -17.40
N GLU A 4 5.26 -21.44 -17.65
CA GLU A 4 5.69 -20.30 -16.84
C GLU A 4 4.48 -19.40 -16.63
N LYS A 5 4.09 -19.20 -15.37
CA LYS A 5 3.07 -18.22 -15.05
C LYS A 5 3.56 -16.88 -15.59
N PRO A 6 2.73 -16.10 -16.32
CA PRO A 6 3.16 -14.80 -16.80
C PRO A 6 3.62 -13.98 -15.59
N ALA A 7 4.83 -13.42 -15.69
CA ALA A 7 5.38 -12.50 -14.71
C ALA A 7 4.36 -11.38 -14.46
N PHE A 8 4.28 -10.88 -13.21
CA PHE A 8 3.40 -9.77 -12.90
C PHE A 8 3.77 -8.58 -13.80
N ARG A 9 2.82 -8.16 -14.64
CA ARG A 9 2.96 -6.96 -15.46
C ARG A 9 2.21 -5.84 -14.76
N LEU A 10 2.97 -4.91 -14.18
CA LEU A 10 2.42 -3.67 -13.65
C LEU A 10 1.64 -2.97 -14.76
N LYS A 11 0.39 -2.62 -14.47
CA LYS A 11 -0.41 -1.75 -15.33
C LYS A 11 -0.42 -0.38 -14.68
N TYR A 12 -0.01 0.63 -15.43
CA TYR A 12 -0.18 2.03 -15.08
C TYR A 12 -0.36 2.85 -16.36
N ASN A 13 -1.05 3.98 -16.26
CA ASN A 13 -1.23 4.92 -17.36
C ASN A 13 -1.10 6.39 -16.90
N GLY A 14 -0.66 6.61 -15.66
CA GLY A 14 -0.39 7.94 -15.17
C GLY A 14 0.39 7.97 -13.86
N VAL A 15 0.97 9.13 -13.58
CA VAL A 15 1.68 9.43 -12.34
C VAL A 15 1.02 10.62 -11.68
N VAL A 16 0.71 10.48 -10.38
CA VAL A 16 0.14 11.53 -9.55
C VAL A 16 1.17 11.89 -8.48
N VAL A 17 1.70 13.10 -8.55
CA VAL A 17 2.63 13.65 -7.55
C VAL A 17 1.86 14.50 -6.55
N ILE A 18 2.03 14.20 -5.27
CA ILE A 18 1.37 14.88 -4.16
C ILE A 18 2.46 15.38 -3.21
N GLN A 19 2.65 16.69 -3.17
CA GLN A 19 3.65 17.33 -2.33
C GLN A 19 3.00 18.09 -1.17
N SER A 20 3.64 18.13 0.00
CA SER A 20 3.25 19.05 1.07
C SER A 20 4.48 19.44 1.91
N LEU A 21 5.48 20.01 1.23
CA LEU A 21 6.67 20.54 1.87
C LEU A 21 6.45 22.00 2.28
N PRO A 22 7.03 22.45 3.41
CA PRO A 22 7.08 23.86 3.78
C PRO A 22 7.63 24.73 2.65
N ASP A 23 7.08 25.93 2.46
CA ASP A 23 7.44 26.78 1.32
C ASP A 23 8.88 27.31 1.39
N ASN A 24 9.51 27.26 2.58
CA ASN A 24 10.91 27.61 2.81
C ASN A 24 11.88 26.43 2.58
N GLU A 25 11.39 25.26 2.20
CA GLU A 25 12.20 24.09 1.85
C GLU A 25 12.23 23.86 0.33
N PRO A 26 13.24 23.16 -0.21
CA PRO A 26 13.25 22.75 -1.61
C PRO A 26 11.97 22.00 -1.99
N GLN A 27 11.29 22.46 -3.04
CA GLN A 27 10.05 21.86 -3.53
C GLN A 27 10.36 20.68 -4.46
N THR A 28 11.00 19.64 -3.92
CA THR A 28 11.58 18.52 -4.68
C THR A 28 10.55 17.72 -5.46
N GLY A 29 9.32 17.58 -4.96
CA GLY A 29 8.25 16.89 -5.70
C GLY A 29 7.79 17.68 -6.92
N LYS A 30 7.76 19.02 -6.81
CA LYS A 30 7.48 19.87 -7.96
C LYS A 30 8.61 19.80 -8.99
N GLN A 31 9.86 19.83 -8.53
CA GLN A 31 11.04 19.72 -9.40
C GLN A 31 11.05 18.38 -10.14
N LEU A 32 10.87 17.25 -9.43
CA LEU A 32 10.80 15.92 -10.01
C LEU A 32 9.64 15.80 -11.02
N TYR A 33 8.50 16.40 -10.70
CA TYR A 33 7.36 16.47 -11.60
C TYR A 33 7.70 17.20 -12.89
N ASP A 34 8.23 18.42 -12.79
CA ASP A 34 8.50 19.28 -13.95
C ASP A 34 9.63 18.70 -14.83
N ASP A 35 10.72 18.21 -14.23
CA ASP A 35 11.95 17.84 -14.95
C ASP A 35 11.91 16.44 -15.57
N THR A 36 11.29 15.48 -14.86
CA THR A 36 11.35 14.05 -15.24
C THR A 36 9.98 13.50 -15.57
N ILE A 37 9.03 13.55 -14.63
CA ILE A 37 7.75 12.86 -14.76
C ILE A 37 6.93 13.45 -15.91
N ALA A 38 6.74 14.78 -15.93
CA ALA A 38 5.91 15.43 -16.92
C ALA A 38 6.43 15.19 -18.34
N ARG A 39 7.75 15.36 -18.53
CA ARG A 39 8.44 15.14 -19.80
C ARG A 39 8.22 13.74 -20.37
N TRP A 40 8.37 12.70 -19.54
CA TRP A 40 8.18 11.33 -19.99
C TRP A 40 6.71 10.96 -20.14
N CYS A 41 5.84 11.44 -19.25
CA CYS A 41 4.41 11.24 -19.39
C CYS A 41 3.88 11.85 -20.69
N ASP A 42 4.35 13.04 -21.08
CA ASP A 42 4.00 13.63 -22.38
C ASP A 42 4.47 12.79 -23.56
N LYS A 43 5.72 12.31 -23.51
CA LYS A 43 6.28 11.48 -24.59
C LYS A 43 5.52 10.16 -24.80
N TYR A 44 5.03 9.56 -23.72
CA TYR A 44 4.37 8.25 -23.74
C TYR A 44 2.85 8.32 -23.54
N GLU A 45 2.26 9.52 -23.64
CA GLU A 45 0.82 9.77 -23.49
C GLU A 45 0.23 9.23 -22.17
N HIS A 46 0.98 9.34 -21.08
CA HIS A 46 0.51 9.02 -19.74
C HIS A 46 -0.09 10.26 -19.05
N GLY A 47 -1.11 10.03 -18.22
CA GLY A 47 -1.65 11.06 -17.35
C GLY A 47 -0.58 11.58 -16.38
N LYS A 48 -0.54 12.90 -16.19
CA LYS A 48 0.37 13.54 -15.24
C LYS A 48 -0.40 14.54 -14.39
N TYR A 49 -0.25 14.43 -13.07
CA TYR A 49 -0.98 15.26 -12.13
C TYR A 49 -0.04 15.69 -11.01
N PHE A 50 -0.16 16.95 -10.60
CA PHE A 50 0.57 17.51 -9.47
C PHE A 50 -0.41 18.19 -8.51
N TYR A 51 -0.30 17.86 -7.24
CA TYR A 51 -1.07 18.47 -6.16
C TYR A 51 -0.12 18.94 -5.05
N ASN A 52 -0.43 20.08 -4.42
CA ASN A 52 0.34 20.62 -3.30
C ASN A 52 -0.55 20.95 -2.09
N PRO A 53 -1.29 19.97 -1.53
CA PRO A 53 -2.21 20.22 -0.42
C PRO A 53 -1.50 20.86 0.78
N SER A 54 -2.15 21.85 1.39
CA SER A 54 -1.61 22.58 2.52
C SER A 54 -2.10 22.04 3.86
N SER A 55 -3.21 21.29 3.88
CA SER A 55 -3.86 20.75 5.07
C SER A 55 -4.26 19.28 4.90
N LYS A 56 -4.47 18.56 6.01
CA LYS A 56 -4.95 17.18 6.01
C LYS A 56 -6.24 17.08 5.23
N LYS A 57 -7.17 18.02 5.40
CA LYS A 57 -8.42 18.07 4.65
C LYS A 57 -8.16 18.09 3.14
N GLU A 58 -7.32 19.00 2.67
CA GLU A 58 -6.96 19.09 1.24
C GLU A 58 -6.29 17.82 0.73
N LEU A 59 -5.41 17.19 1.51
CA LEU A 59 -4.82 15.91 1.14
C LEU A 59 -5.88 14.82 0.98
N LEU A 60 -6.87 14.76 1.88
CA LEU A 60 -7.97 13.79 1.76
C LEU A 60 -8.85 14.10 0.55
N ASP A 61 -9.11 15.38 0.26
CA ASP A 61 -9.85 15.80 -0.93
C ASP A 61 -9.12 15.37 -2.22
N VAL A 62 -7.79 15.54 -2.29
CA VAL A 62 -6.95 15.06 -3.40
C VAL A 62 -7.03 13.53 -3.56
N LEU A 63 -6.92 12.77 -2.46
CA LEU A 63 -7.02 11.31 -2.53
C LEU A 63 -8.40 10.83 -3.00
N ASN A 64 -9.46 11.55 -2.60
CA ASN A 64 -10.82 11.29 -3.06
C ASN A 64 -10.98 11.64 -4.55
N GLU A 65 -10.39 12.74 -5.01
CA GLU A 65 -10.37 13.12 -6.42
C GLU A 65 -9.65 12.05 -7.27
N VAL A 66 -8.46 11.62 -6.86
CA VAL A 66 -7.73 10.54 -7.54
C VAL A 66 -8.56 9.26 -7.61
N CYS A 67 -9.22 8.87 -6.51
CA CYS A 67 -10.12 7.71 -6.49
C CYS A 67 -11.28 7.85 -7.50
N ASN A 68 -11.84 9.06 -7.65
CA ASN A 68 -12.89 9.33 -8.62
C ASN A 68 -12.37 9.26 -10.06
N ASN A 69 -11.14 9.73 -10.33
CA ASN A 69 -10.55 9.70 -11.67
C ASN A 69 -10.19 8.26 -12.10
N VAL A 70 -9.81 7.39 -11.16
CA VAL A 70 -9.67 5.94 -11.41
C VAL A 70 -10.98 5.32 -11.92
N LEU A 71 -12.13 5.84 -11.49
CA LEU A 71 -13.45 5.32 -11.89
C LEU A 71 -13.98 5.90 -13.19
N LYS A 72 -13.73 7.19 -13.44
CA LYS A 72 -14.30 7.90 -14.57
C LYS A 72 -13.43 7.84 -15.82
N ASP A 73 -12.12 7.87 -15.61
CA ASP A 73 -11.14 8.10 -16.69
C ASP A 73 -10.23 6.87 -16.89
N ASP A 74 -10.60 5.73 -16.31
CA ASP A 74 -9.79 4.49 -16.28
C ASP A 74 -8.33 4.74 -15.85
N LEU A 75 -8.11 5.75 -14.98
CA LEU A 75 -6.78 6.08 -14.47
C LEU A 75 -6.24 4.90 -13.64
N MET A 76 -5.00 4.54 -13.89
CA MET A 76 -4.24 3.52 -13.20
C MET A 76 -2.95 4.16 -12.69
N PRO A 77 -3.02 4.87 -11.55
CA PRO A 77 -1.97 5.80 -11.16
C PRO A 77 -0.86 5.09 -10.39
N ILE A 78 0.36 5.58 -10.57
CA ILE A 78 1.39 5.52 -9.54
C ILE A 78 1.24 6.77 -8.69
N LEU A 79 1.12 6.61 -7.36
CA LEU A 79 1.05 7.73 -6.43
C LEU A 79 2.43 8.00 -5.86
N HIS A 80 2.94 9.20 -6.09
CA HIS A 80 4.17 9.71 -5.50
C HIS A 80 3.85 10.73 -4.43
N PHE A 81 4.40 10.53 -3.24
CA PHE A 81 4.22 11.43 -2.11
C PHE A 81 5.55 12.07 -1.72
N GLU A 82 5.55 13.39 -1.62
CA GLU A 82 6.68 14.20 -1.21
C GLU A 82 6.29 15.10 -0.02
N LEU A 83 6.38 14.52 1.17
CA LEU A 83 5.98 15.15 2.44
C LEU A 83 6.97 14.76 3.53
N HIS A 84 6.96 15.50 4.64
CA HIS A 84 7.62 15.03 5.85
C HIS A 84 6.97 13.75 6.36
N GLY A 85 7.79 12.87 6.93
CA GLY A 85 7.34 11.59 7.46
C GLY A 85 7.90 11.34 8.85
N PHE A 86 7.13 10.61 9.64
CA PHE A 86 7.51 10.16 10.97
C PHE A 86 7.04 8.72 11.17
N LYS A 87 7.50 8.07 12.24
CA LYS A 87 7.27 6.62 12.44
C LYS A 87 5.79 6.19 12.40
N LYS A 88 4.83 7.08 12.72
CA LYS A 88 3.41 6.75 12.75
C LYS A 88 2.61 7.31 11.58
N GLY A 89 3.21 8.10 10.68
CA GLY A 89 2.45 8.77 9.63
C GLY A 89 3.23 9.80 8.81
N LEU A 90 2.47 10.68 8.16
CA LEU A 90 2.98 11.80 7.36
C LEU A 90 2.59 13.12 8.00
N GLU A 91 3.43 14.13 7.84
CA GLU A 91 3.21 15.50 8.30
C GLU A 91 3.14 16.44 7.09
N LEU A 92 2.09 17.27 7.05
CA LEU A 92 1.88 18.26 6.00
C LEU A 92 2.60 19.57 6.32
N LYS A 93 2.70 20.45 5.33
CA LYS A 93 3.36 21.76 5.48
C LYS A 93 2.77 22.63 6.59
N ASN A 94 1.47 22.50 6.89
CA ASN A 94 0.82 23.22 8.00
C ASN A 94 0.97 22.52 9.37
N LYS A 95 1.79 21.48 9.46
CA LYS A 95 2.03 20.66 10.67
C LYS A 95 0.88 19.75 11.10
N GLU A 96 -0.20 19.67 10.34
CA GLU A 96 -1.17 18.60 10.54
C GLU A 96 -0.56 17.25 10.18
N GLN A 97 -1.02 16.22 10.89
CA GLN A 97 -0.51 14.86 10.73
C GLN A 97 -1.61 13.90 10.29
N ILE A 98 -1.25 12.97 9.43
CA ILE A 98 -2.09 11.83 9.04
C ILE A 98 -1.41 10.54 9.45
N LEU A 99 -2.11 9.71 10.22
CA LEU A 99 -1.55 8.44 10.69
C LEU A 99 -1.61 7.38 9.58
N TRP A 100 -0.70 6.39 9.62
CA TRP A 100 -0.63 5.37 8.56
C TRP A 100 -1.94 4.63 8.35
N HIS A 101 -2.71 4.35 9.40
CA HIS A 101 -4.00 3.66 9.26
C HIS A 101 -5.03 4.50 8.48
N GLU A 102 -5.10 5.81 8.73
CA GLU A 102 -5.97 6.72 8.00
C GLU A 102 -5.52 6.83 6.54
N PHE A 103 -4.22 7.06 6.31
CA PHE A 103 -3.62 7.14 4.98
C PHE A 103 -3.90 5.87 4.17
N MET A 104 -3.65 4.69 4.76
CA MET A 104 -3.88 3.41 4.10
C MET A 104 -5.35 3.16 3.78
N ASP A 105 -6.30 3.63 4.60
CA ASP A 105 -7.71 3.45 4.30
C ASP A 105 -8.12 4.22 3.03
N HIS A 106 -7.57 5.41 2.79
CA HIS A 106 -7.77 6.13 1.52
C HIS A 106 -7.06 5.44 0.34
N CYS A 107 -5.80 5.04 0.49
CA CYS A 107 -5.09 4.29 -0.56
C CYS A 107 -5.80 2.98 -0.92
N ARG A 108 -6.42 2.32 0.06
CA ARG A 108 -7.20 1.09 -0.15
C ARG A 108 -8.40 1.30 -1.04
N LEU A 109 -9.11 2.42 -0.90
CA LEU A 109 -10.23 2.75 -1.78
C LEU A 109 -9.75 2.80 -3.23
N ILE A 110 -8.62 3.47 -3.47
CA ILE A 110 -7.98 3.57 -4.79
C ILE A 110 -7.56 2.17 -5.28
N ASN A 111 -6.84 1.40 -4.44
CA ASN A 111 -6.29 0.10 -4.83
C ASN A 111 -7.37 -0.96 -5.13
N ILE A 112 -8.53 -0.87 -4.47
CA ILE A 112 -9.69 -1.69 -4.81
C ILE A 112 -10.16 -1.37 -6.23
N ARG A 113 -10.24 -0.09 -6.60
CA ARG A 113 -10.69 0.31 -7.95
C ARG A 113 -9.65 -0.04 -9.02
N THR A 114 -8.37 -0.03 -8.68
CA THR A 114 -7.29 -0.46 -9.59
C THR A 114 -7.09 -1.97 -9.65
N ASN A 115 -7.93 -2.77 -8.98
CA ASN A 115 -7.80 -4.24 -8.92
C ASN A 115 -6.41 -4.70 -8.47
N ASN A 116 -5.92 -4.13 -7.36
CA ASN A 116 -4.62 -4.44 -6.78
C ASN A 116 -3.43 -4.18 -7.71
N GLN A 117 -3.39 -3.00 -8.34
CA GLN A 117 -2.30 -2.53 -9.20
C GLN A 117 -1.65 -1.24 -8.70
N LEU A 118 -2.16 -0.65 -7.60
CA LEU A 118 -1.66 0.63 -7.10
C LEU A 118 -0.21 0.49 -6.59
N ILE A 119 0.69 1.33 -7.12
CA ILE A 119 2.01 1.54 -6.55
C ILE A 119 2.02 2.87 -5.79
N ILE A 120 2.62 2.84 -4.61
CA ILE A 120 2.89 4.04 -3.81
C ILE A 120 4.39 4.23 -3.68
N THR A 121 4.88 5.42 -4.00
CA THR A 121 6.25 5.83 -3.72
C THR A 121 6.23 6.95 -2.68
N LEU A 122 6.95 6.77 -1.58
CA LEU A 122 7.01 7.70 -0.46
C LEU A 122 8.41 8.32 -0.41
N ALA A 123 8.58 9.53 -0.94
CA ALA A 123 9.74 10.38 -0.70
C ALA A 123 9.59 11.09 0.66
N SER A 124 9.51 10.28 1.71
CA SER A 124 9.22 10.72 3.08
C SER A 124 10.05 9.92 4.08
N CYS A 125 10.68 10.61 5.03
CA CYS A 125 11.40 9.96 6.14
C CYS A 125 10.51 8.90 6.82
N TRP A 126 11.08 7.75 7.17
CA TRP A 126 10.33 6.63 7.77
C TRP A 126 9.15 6.10 6.93
N GLY A 127 9.08 6.41 5.63
CA GLY A 127 8.00 5.94 4.73
C GLY A 127 7.88 4.41 4.70
N SER A 128 8.97 3.69 4.99
CA SER A 128 8.95 2.24 5.12
C SER A 128 8.20 1.70 6.35
N GLU A 129 7.77 2.52 7.30
CA GLU A 129 7.01 2.02 8.46
C GLU A 129 5.56 1.66 8.11
N ILE A 130 5.05 2.09 6.93
CA ILE A 130 3.66 1.92 6.50
C ILE A 130 3.16 0.46 6.58
N TRP A 131 3.99 -0.53 6.21
CA TRP A 131 3.57 -1.94 6.20
C TRP A 131 3.33 -2.52 7.59
N ARG A 132 3.89 -1.92 8.65
CA ARG A 132 3.79 -2.46 10.02
C ARG A 132 2.39 -2.31 10.60
N MET A 133 1.58 -1.41 10.05
CA MET A 133 0.20 -1.16 10.47
C MET A 133 -0.84 -1.81 9.56
N ILE A 134 -0.41 -2.62 8.58
CA ILE A 134 -1.32 -3.22 7.60
C ILE A 134 -2.25 -4.25 8.27
N ASP A 135 -3.54 -4.15 7.95
CA ASP A 135 -4.54 -5.12 8.36
C ASP A 135 -4.78 -6.14 7.22
N ILE A 136 -4.26 -7.36 7.39
CA ILE A 136 -4.40 -8.42 6.38
C ILE A 136 -5.83 -9.00 6.26
N THR A 137 -6.76 -8.53 7.08
CA THR A 137 -8.17 -8.92 7.01
C THR A 137 -8.99 -8.05 6.05
N LYS A 138 -8.43 -6.91 5.61
CA LYS A 138 -9.00 -6.00 4.60
C LYS A 138 -8.31 -6.18 3.24
N PRO A 139 -8.89 -5.76 2.11
CA PRO A 139 -8.16 -5.67 0.84
C PRO A 139 -6.90 -4.84 0.99
N SER A 140 -5.78 -5.16 0.34
CA SER A 140 -4.50 -4.45 0.49
C SER A 140 -4.60 -2.96 0.11
N PRO A 141 -3.89 -2.04 0.79
CA PRO A 141 -3.96 -0.61 0.48
C PRO A 141 -3.18 -0.23 -0.78
N TYR A 142 -2.32 -1.12 -1.25
CA TYR A 142 -1.51 -1.00 -2.46
C TYR A 142 -1.10 -2.39 -2.93
N TRP A 143 -0.71 -2.53 -4.19
CA TRP A 143 -0.01 -3.72 -4.66
C TRP A 143 1.42 -3.75 -4.13
N GLY A 144 2.11 -2.60 -4.16
CA GLY A 144 3.46 -2.46 -3.62
C GLY A 144 3.74 -1.02 -3.23
N TYR A 145 4.72 -0.84 -2.34
CA TYR A 145 5.16 0.48 -1.94
C TYR A 145 6.69 0.56 -1.88
N ILE A 146 7.21 1.78 -2.04
CA ILE A 146 8.62 2.13 -1.88
C ILE A 146 8.72 3.24 -0.84
N GLY A 147 9.65 3.14 0.10
CA GLY A 147 9.91 4.22 1.06
C GLY A 147 11.22 4.10 1.83
N PRO A 148 11.80 5.22 2.30
CA PRO A 148 12.98 5.24 3.16
C PRO A 148 12.82 4.49 4.50
N LYS A 149 13.89 3.88 4.99
CA LYS A 149 13.98 3.21 6.30
C LYS A 149 14.01 4.17 7.47
N GLU A 150 14.61 5.33 7.24
CA GLU A 150 14.90 6.33 8.24
C GLU A 150 14.88 7.71 7.58
N GLU A 151 15.59 8.66 8.17
CA GLU A 151 15.78 9.99 7.60
C GLU A 151 16.68 9.94 6.36
N ILE A 152 16.35 10.76 5.37
CA ILE A 152 17.07 10.84 4.10
C ILE A 152 17.10 12.29 3.64
N SER A 153 18.18 12.69 2.98
CA SER A 153 18.33 14.07 2.50
C SER A 153 17.45 14.31 1.26
N SER A 154 16.98 15.54 1.09
CA SER A 154 16.19 15.94 -0.09
C SER A 154 16.98 15.80 -1.40
N GLY A 155 18.30 16.03 -1.37
CA GLY A 155 19.17 15.80 -2.52
C GLY A 155 19.22 14.34 -2.95
N ASP A 156 19.39 13.42 -1.99
CA ASP A 156 19.37 11.97 -2.28
C ASP A 156 17.99 11.54 -2.82
N LEU A 157 16.90 12.01 -2.22
CA LEU A 157 15.54 11.72 -2.68
C LEU A 157 15.33 12.17 -4.13
N MET A 158 15.73 13.40 -4.45
CA MET A 158 15.58 13.97 -5.78
C MET A 158 16.36 13.18 -6.84
N GLU A 159 17.62 12.83 -6.56
CA GLU A 159 18.46 12.02 -7.45
C GLU A 159 17.87 10.62 -7.63
N ASP A 160 17.60 9.91 -6.52
CA ASP A 160 17.14 8.52 -6.53
C ASP A 160 15.78 8.38 -7.24
N PHE A 161 14.82 9.27 -6.96
CA PHE A 161 13.50 9.22 -7.61
C PHE A 161 13.54 9.72 -9.06
N SER A 162 14.44 10.63 -9.42
CA SER A 162 14.63 11.01 -10.82
C SER A 162 15.09 9.81 -11.65
N ASP A 163 16.11 9.09 -11.19
CA ASP A 163 16.59 7.88 -11.88
C ASP A 163 15.55 6.77 -11.92
N PHE A 164 14.78 6.60 -10.83
CA PHE A 164 13.67 5.66 -10.76
C PHE A 164 12.61 5.96 -11.82
N TYR A 165 12.12 7.20 -11.91
CA TYR A 165 11.08 7.56 -12.87
C TYR A 165 11.59 7.61 -14.30
N ASP A 166 12.83 8.01 -14.53
CA ASP A 166 13.47 7.96 -15.85
C ASP A 166 13.48 6.52 -16.38
N SER A 167 13.98 5.56 -15.60
CA SER A 167 13.99 4.14 -15.98
C SER A 167 12.58 3.55 -16.08
N LEU A 168 11.69 3.86 -15.12
CA LEU A 168 10.34 3.29 -15.10
C LEU A 168 9.52 3.69 -16.33
N LEU A 169 9.53 4.98 -16.67
CA LEU A 169 8.70 5.53 -17.74
C LEU A 169 9.28 5.23 -19.12
N THR A 170 10.61 5.13 -19.25
CA THR A 170 11.26 4.81 -20.54
C THR A 170 11.30 3.32 -20.85
N GLU A 171 11.60 2.48 -19.85
CA GLU A 171 11.77 1.03 -20.03
C GLU A 171 10.50 0.23 -19.73
N GLN A 172 9.52 0.83 -19.04
CA GLN A 172 8.29 0.18 -18.59
C GLN A 172 8.55 -1.10 -17.77
N ASN A 173 9.66 -1.12 -17.03
CA ASN A 173 10.10 -2.25 -16.24
C ASN A 173 10.35 -1.83 -14.79
N LEU A 174 9.47 -2.25 -13.89
CA LEU A 174 9.58 -1.91 -12.48
C LEU A 174 10.86 -2.46 -11.83
N ASP A 175 11.30 -3.66 -12.21
CA ASP A 175 12.51 -4.25 -11.62
C ASP A 175 13.77 -3.45 -12.00
N ASN A 176 13.82 -2.91 -13.22
CA ASN A 176 14.91 -2.03 -13.64
C ASN A 176 14.85 -0.69 -12.91
N ALA A 177 13.67 -0.10 -12.77
CA ALA A 177 13.48 1.12 -11.98
C ALA A 177 13.88 0.93 -10.50
N LEU A 178 13.45 -0.17 -9.88
CA LEU A 178 13.82 -0.51 -8.50
C LEU A 178 15.33 -0.71 -8.33
N LYS A 179 16.01 -1.26 -9.37
CA LYS A 179 17.46 -1.36 -9.35
C LYS A 179 18.13 0.01 -9.34
N LYS A 180 17.55 1.06 -9.95
CA LYS A 180 18.11 2.43 -9.87
C LYS A 180 18.18 2.93 -8.43
N LEU A 181 17.13 2.70 -7.64
CA LEU A 181 17.13 2.98 -6.19
C LEU A 181 18.16 2.14 -5.41
N ALA A 182 18.57 0.98 -5.94
CA ALA A 182 19.48 0.04 -5.29
C ALA A 182 20.95 0.15 -5.74
N PHE A 183 21.22 0.75 -6.92
CA PHE A 183 22.55 0.83 -7.53
C PHE A 183 23.42 1.95 -6.96
N ASN A 184 22.87 2.92 -6.22
CA ASN A 184 23.63 3.97 -5.54
C ASN A 184 24.43 3.48 -4.31
N ASP A 185 24.90 2.22 -4.30
CA ASP A 185 25.60 1.53 -3.20
C ASP A 185 24.90 1.57 -1.82
N ARG A 186 23.63 2.00 -1.81
CA ARG A 186 22.82 2.32 -0.63
C ARG A 186 21.59 1.43 -0.54
N ARG A 187 21.75 0.12 -0.78
CA ARG A 187 20.73 -0.93 -0.52
C ARG A 187 20.06 -0.80 0.88
N HIS A 188 20.65 -0.04 1.77
CA HIS A 188 20.15 0.22 3.10
C HIS A 188 19.09 1.32 3.21
N LYS A 189 18.98 2.29 2.29
CA LYS A 189 18.11 3.47 2.50
C LYS A 189 16.63 3.21 2.26
N TYR A 190 16.26 2.42 1.24
CA TYR A 190 14.86 2.17 0.89
C TYR A 190 14.41 0.76 1.23
N ILE A 191 13.09 0.60 1.40
CA ILE A 191 12.38 -0.67 1.39
C ILE A 191 11.39 -0.64 0.24
N TYR A 192 11.35 -1.74 -0.50
CA TYR A 192 10.26 -2.08 -1.39
C TYR A 192 9.64 -3.40 -0.93
N LEU A 193 8.33 -3.40 -0.71
CA LEU A 193 7.57 -4.62 -0.43
C LEU A 193 6.26 -4.60 -1.20
N HIS A 194 5.89 -5.76 -1.73
CA HIS A 194 4.58 -5.99 -2.33
C HIS A 194 3.63 -6.70 -1.36
N ALA A 195 2.33 -6.47 -1.54
CA ALA A 195 1.24 -6.96 -0.71
C ALA A 195 1.35 -8.47 -0.44
N LYS A 196 1.60 -9.27 -1.49
CA LYS A 196 1.75 -10.74 -1.34
C LYS A 196 2.84 -11.13 -0.34
N GLY A 197 3.99 -10.46 -0.36
CA GLY A 197 5.11 -10.76 0.53
C GLY A 197 4.80 -10.34 1.96
N ILE A 198 4.13 -9.20 2.14
CA ILE A 198 3.66 -8.73 3.44
C ILE A 198 2.64 -9.73 4.04
N PHE A 199 1.69 -10.21 3.25
CA PHE A 199 0.73 -11.23 3.67
C PHE A 199 1.43 -12.52 4.08
N GLU A 200 2.35 -13.01 3.24
CA GLU A 200 3.12 -14.24 3.52
C GLU A 200 3.93 -14.09 4.81
N HIS A 201 4.66 -12.99 4.99
CA HIS A 201 5.36 -12.68 6.24
C HIS A 201 4.43 -12.68 7.46
N HIS A 202 3.24 -12.07 7.36
CA HIS A 202 2.27 -12.05 8.44
C HIS A 202 1.77 -13.47 8.79
N ILE A 203 1.47 -14.29 7.78
CA ILE A 203 1.07 -15.68 7.99
C ILE A 203 2.20 -16.49 8.63
N GLU A 204 3.43 -16.30 8.18
CA GLU A 204 4.57 -17.00 8.77
C GLU A 204 4.79 -16.62 10.24
N LYS A 205 4.76 -15.33 10.56
CA LYS A 205 4.99 -14.84 11.93
C LYS A 205 3.88 -15.25 12.90
N ASN A 206 2.62 -15.20 12.48
CA ASN A 206 1.47 -15.38 13.38
C ASN A 206 0.82 -16.76 13.30
N TYR A 207 1.14 -17.55 12.27
CA TYR A 207 0.50 -18.86 12.06
C TYR A 207 1.49 -20.02 11.84
N LYS A 208 2.82 -19.85 11.71
CA LYS A 208 3.74 -21.01 11.82
C LYS A 208 3.76 -21.50 13.28
N GLY A 209 3.66 -22.81 13.48
CA GLY A 209 3.81 -23.44 14.80
C GLY A 209 2.69 -23.20 15.82
N THR A 210 1.67 -22.39 15.52
CA THR A 210 0.53 -22.21 16.42
C THR A 210 -0.40 -23.43 16.34
N THR A 211 -0.31 -24.32 17.33
CA THR A 211 -1.30 -25.35 17.59
C THR A 211 -2.64 -24.66 17.85
N ILE A 212 -3.70 -25.00 17.09
CA ILE A 212 -5.03 -24.45 17.36
C ILE A 212 -5.45 -24.94 18.76
N ASN A 213 -5.39 -24.06 19.76
CA ASN A 213 -5.96 -24.34 21.07
C ASN A 213 -7.48 -24.37 20.91
N LYS A 214 -8.02 -25.58 20.68
CA LYS A 214 -9.44 -25.80 20.43
C LYS A 214 -10.30 -25.25 21.56
N ASN A 215 -9.83 -25.31 22.80
CA ASN A 215 -10.58 -24.81 23.96
C ASN A 215 -10.68 -23.28 23.98
N GLU A 216 -9.58 -22.57 23.74
CA GLU A 216 -9.60 -21.10 23.65
C GLU A 216 -10.37 -20.61 22.42
N THR A 217 -10.17 -21.26 21.28
CA THR A 217 -10.90 -20.97 20.04
C THR A 217 -12.40 -21.17 20.25
N PHE A 218 -12.80 -22.25 20.93
CA PHE A 218 -14.18 -22.53 21.28
C PHE A 218 -14.76 -21.46 22.22
N LYS A 219 -14.03 -21.05 23.27
CA LYS A 219 -14.47 -19.99 24.20
C LYS A 219 -14.71 -18.67 23.46
N ARG A 220 -13.79 -18.29 22.56
CA ARG A 220 -13.91 -17.06 21.76
C ARG A 220 -15.12 -17.10 20.82
N LEU A 221 -15.25 -18.16 20.04
CA LEU A 221 -16.37 -18.32 19.11
C LEU A 221 -17.72 -18.46 19.82
N ALA A 222 -17.76 -19.08 21.01
CA ALA A 222 -18.97 -19.16 21.83
C ALA A 222 -19.43 -17.79 22.35
N LYS A 223 -18.49 -16.89 22.67
CA LYS A 223 -18.80 -15.50 23.03
C LYS A 223 -19.42 -14.76 21.83
N GLN A 224 -18.79 -14.82 20.67
CA GLN A 224 -19.28 -14.19 19.43
C GLN A 224 -20.62 -14.76 18.97
N ALA A 225 -20.84 -16.07 19.11
CA ALA A 225 -22.10 -16.71 18.76
C ALA A 225 -23.28 -16.25 19.63
N LYS A 226 -23.02 -15.82 20.88
CA LYS A 226 -24.06 -15.24 21.74
C LYS A 226 -24.50 -13.87 21.24
N GLU A 227 -23.55 -13.07 20.74
CA GLU A 227 -23.78 -11.73 20.19
C GLU A 227 -24.47 -11.79 18.81
N HIS A 228 -24.04 -12.68 17.91
CA HIS A 228 -24.60 -12.80 16.56
C HIS A 228 -25.89 -13.62 16.47
N TYR A 229 -26.15 -14.51 17.43
CA TYR A 229 -27.36 -15.34 17.44
C TYR A 229 -28.07 -15.24 18.79
N PRO A 230 -28.65 -14.08 19.13
CA PRO A 230 -29.31 -13.88 20.42
C PRO A 230 -30.50 -14.83 20.60
N ASN A 231 -31.22 -15.13 19.51
CA ASN A 231 -32.46 -15.92 19.48
C ASN A 231 -32.26 -17.44 19.57
N LEU A 232 -31.02 -17.94 19.40
CA LEU A 232 -30.74 -19.37 19.54
C LEU A 232 -30.55 -19.74 21.01
N ASN A 233 -31.01 -20.93 21.39
CA ASN A 233 -30.78 -21.43 22.74
C ASN A 233 -29.29 -21.80 22.95
N ARG A 234 -28.91 -22.02 24.21
CA ARG A 234 -27.51 -22.32 24.57
C ARG A 234 -26.97 -23.57 23.86
N ALA A 235 -27.78 -24.61 23.72
CA ALA A 235 -27.36 -25.87 23.11
C ALA A 235 -27.13 -25.73 21.60
N GLU A 236 -28.02 -25.01 20.91
CA GLU A 236 -27.92 -24.70 19.48
C GLU A 236 -26.68 -23.87 19.15
N ARG A 237 -26.43 -22.80 19.92
CA ARG A 237 -25.20 -21.99 19.78
C ARG A 237 -23.95 -22.84 19.97
N ARG A 238 -23.94 -23.69 21.01
CA ARG A 238 -22.82 -24.59 21.32
C ARG A 238 -22.57 -25.59 20.20
N ASN A 239 -23.61 -26.19 19.63
CA ASN A 239 -23.50 -27.12 18.51
C ASN A 239 -22.92 -26.44 17.27
N ARG A 240 -23.40 -25.26 16.91
CA ARG A 240 -22.84 -24.48 15.78
C ARG A 240 -21.36 -24.18 15.97
N VAL A 241 -20.94 -23.75 17.17
CA VAL A 241 -19.53 -23.48 17.46
C VAL A 241 -18.68 -24.75 17.36
N LYS A 242 -19.17 -25.89 17.88
CA LYS A 242 -18.48 -27.19 17.76
C LYS A 242 -18.32 -27.61 16.30
N THR A 243 -19.39 -27.51 15.52
CA THR A 243 -19.34 -27.82 14.08
C THR A 243 -18.33 -26.93 13.37
N ASN A 244 -18.37 -25.61 13.59
CA ASN A 244 -17.43 -24.67 12.98
C ASN A 244 -15.97 -24.96 13.32
N VAL A 245 -15.66 -25.31 14.59
CA VAL A 245 -14.30 -25.69 15.01
C VAL A 245 -13.86 -27.01 14.36
N ASN A 246 -14.77 -27.97 14.23
CA ASN A 246 -14.48 -29.29 13.65
C ASN A 246 -14.32 -29.24 12.12
N THR A 247 -15.06 -28.37 11.43
CA THR A 247 -14.97 -28.20 9.97
C THR A 247 -13.96 -27.13 9.56
N PHE A 248 -13.22 -26.52 10.49
CA PHE A 248 -12.26 -25.47 10.20
C PHE A 248 -11.04 -26.02 9.46
N ASN A 249 -10.95 -25.70 8.17
CA ASN A 249 -9.77 -25.98 7.36
C ASN A 249 -8.88 -24.74 7.30
N ARG A 250 -7.74 -24.79 8.01
CA ARG A 250 -6.78 -23.69 8.08
C ARG A 250 -6.25 -23.26 6.71
N THR A 251 -5.92 -24.21 5.84
CA THR A 251 -5.41 -23.93 4.49
C THR A 251 -6.45 -23.19 3.65
N SER A 252 -7.69 -23.66 3.67
CA SER A 252 -8.81 -22.99 2.98
C SER A 252 -9.08 -21.59 3.55
N PHE A 253 -8.98 -21.43 4.88
CA PHE A 253 -9.16 -20.13 5.53
C PHE A 253 -8.07 -19.13 5.12
N ILE A 254 -6.79 -19.51 5.20
CA ILE A 254 -5.68 -18.65 4.75
C ILE A 254 -5.80 -18.34 3.26
N TYR A 255 -6.22 -19.31 2.44
CA TYR A 255 -6.47 -19.08 1.03
C TYR A 255 -7.56 -18.03 0.78
N LYS A 256 -8.70 -18.12 1.49
CA LYS A 256 -9.78 -17.12 1.41
C LYS A 256 -9.31 -15.73 1.86
N MET A 257 -8.55 -15.65 2.95
CA MET A 257 -7.95 -14.39 3.40
C MET A 257 -7.00 -13.82 2.35
N LYS A 258 -6.13 -14.64 1.77
CA LYS A 258 -5.20 -14.21 0.71
C LYS A 258 -5.94 -13.65 -0.49
N LYS A 259 -7.02 -14.31 -0.91
CA LYS A 259 -7.89 -13.84 -1.99
C LYS A 259 -8.54 -12.49 -1.69
N ALA A 260 -9.11 -12.33 -0.50
CA ALA A 260 -9.71 -11.07 -0.06
C ALA A 260 -8.66 -9.94 0.03
N PHE A 261 -7.48 -10.24 0.59
CA PHE A 261 -6.40 -9.28 0.75
C PHE A 261 -5.78 -8.86 -0.59
N LEU A 262 -5.54 -9.80 -1.51
CA LEU A 262 -4.91 -9.54 -2.81
C LEU A 262 -5.90 -9.24 -3.95
N MET A 263 -7.20 -9.38 -3.70
CA MET A 263 -8.26 -9.18 -4.68
C MET A 263 -8.11 -10.13 -5.91
N THR A 264 -7.89 -11.42 -5.65
CA THR A 264 -7.64 -12.48 -6.66
C THR A 264 -8.53 -13.71 -6.50
#